data_AF-A0A1I8FGY5-F1
#
_entry.id   AF-A0A1I8FGY5-F1
#
_cell.length_a   1.000
_cell.length_b   1.000
_cell.length_c   1.000
_cell.angle_alpha   90.00
_cell.angle_beta   90.00
_cell.angle_gamma   90.00
#
_symmetry.space_group_name_H-M   'P 1'
#
loop_
_entity.id
_entity.type
_entity.pdbx_description
1 polymer ?
#
loop_
_entity_poly.entity_id
_entity_poly.type
_entity_poly.pdbx_seq_one_letter_code
_entity_poly.pdbx_strand_id
1 'polypeptide(L)'
;VNKIVVAVNANTHILGRTYRPRYELAEEPARQLITWVDYHFKWDPAEYGQVTKINIDPKRVWKPDILLYNSADEKFDATYPTNVVIDHTGLMTYVPPGMFRSTCKIDITWFPFDTQVCKLKFGSWTYDGGTVDLRFQVQQ
;
A
#
# COMPACT_ATOMS: atom_id res chain seq x y z
N VAL A 1 -14.08 -20.79 3.50
CA VAL A 1 -14.06 -19.45 4.12
C VAL A 1 -13.77 -18.44 3.01
N ASN A 2 -14.65 -17.47 2.78
CA ASN A 2 -14.46 -16.47 1.73
C ASN A 2 -13.38 -15.49 2.21
N LYS A 3 -12.23 -15.46 1.54
CA LYS A 3 -11.15 -14.52 1.83
C LYS A 3 -11.40 -13.19 1.13
N ILE A 4 -11.06 -12.08 1.78
CA ILE A 4 -10.99 -10.78 1.12
C ILE A 4 -9.68 -10.75 0.32
N VAL A 5 -9.79 -10.63 -1.00
CA VAL A 5 -8.61 -10.49 -1.87
C VAL A 5 -8.28 -9.01 -1.94
N VAL A 6 -7.07 -8.66 -1.51
CA VAL A 6 -6.53 -7.30 -1.58
C VAL A 6 -5.33 -7.33 -2.51
N ALA A 7 -5.43 -6.63 -3.63
CA ALA A 7 -4.33 -6.46 -4.55
C ALA A 7 -3.53 -5.20 -4.17
N VAL A 8 -2.22 -5.35 -4.08
CA VAL A 8 -1.26 -4.26 -3.86
C VAL A 8 -0.35 -4.22 -5.08
N ASN A 9 -0.29 -3.09 -5.76
CA ASN A 9 0.62 -2.98 -6.90
C ASN A 9 2.07 -2.93 -6.42
N ALA A 10 2.89 -3.88 -6.87
CA ALA A 10 4.29 -4.01 -6.53
C ALA A 10 5.15 -2.89 -7.15
N ASN A 11 4.65 -2.22 -8.19
CA ASN A 11 5.28 -1.05 -8.81
C ASN A 11 4.94 0.21 -8.02
N THR A 12 5.15 0.14 -6.70
CA THR A 12 5.17 1.30 -5.81
C THR A 12 6.09 2.34 -6.46
N HIS A 13 5.51 3.44 -6.96
CA HIS A 13 6.28 4.42 -7.73
C HIS A 13 7.17 5.20 -6.77
N ILE A 14 8.40 4.74 -6.63
CA ILE A 14 9.42 5.37 -5.79
C ILE A 14 9.88 6.63 -6.53
N LEU A 15 9.61 7.79 -5.94
CA LEU A 15 9.89 9.09 -6.54
C LEU A 15 11.34 9.55 -6.34
N GLY A 16 12.12 8.83 -5.52
CA GLY A 16 13.56 9.03 -5.28
C GLY A 16 14.04 8.19 -4.10
N ARG A 17 15.34 7.82 -4.03
CA ARG A 17 15.87 7.00 -2.92
C ARG A 17 16.87 7.78 -2.09
N THR A 18 16.67 7.86 -0.78
CA THR A 18 17.70 8.39 0.13
C THR A 18 18.19 7.27 1.04
N TYR A 19 19.49 6.97 0.96
CA TYR A 19 20.11 5.94 1.78
C TYR A 19 21.00 6.58 2.84
N ARG A 20 20.92 6.09 4.08
CA ARG A 20 21.70 6.57 5.23
C ARG A 20 22.53 5.43 5.81
N PRO A 21 23.75 5.17 5.28
CA PRO A 21 24.55 4.03 5.70
C PRO A 21 24.87 4.01 7.20
N ARG A 22 25.15 5.17 7.80
CA ARG A 22 25.46 5.27 9.23
C ARG A 22 24.37 4.70 10.14
N TYR A 23 23.11 4.73 9.69
CA TYR A 23 21.94 4.37 10.51
C TYR A 23 21.25 3.11 10.01
N GLU A 24 21.73 2.47 8.93
CA GLU A 24 21.07 1.33 8.29
C GLU A 24 19.63 1.63 7.86
N LEU A 25 19.41 2.83 7.28
CA LEU A 25 18.08 3.32 6.90
C LEU A 25 17.98 3.60 5.39
N ALA A 26 16.81 3.25 4.84
CA ALA A 26 16.37 3.67 3.51
C ALA A 26 15.07 4.47 3.62
N GLU A 27 15.03 5.66 3.00
CA GLU A 27 13.88 6.55 2.96
C GLU A 27 13.39 6.70 1.51
N GLU A 28 12.12 6.36 1.29
CA GLU A 28 11.53 6.22 -0.04
C GLU A 28 10.15 6.92 -0.09
N PRO A 29 10.01 8.07 -0.77
CA PRO A 29 8.72 8.65 -1.07
C PRO A 29 8.03 7.78 -2.12
N ALA A 30 6.84 7.28 -1.79
CA ALA A 30 6.10 6.43 -2.70
C ALA A 30 4.58 6.54 -2.55
N ARG A 31 3.86 6.03 -3.54
CA ARG A 31 2.41 5.88 -3.53
C ARG A 31 2.07 4.40 -3.54
N GLN A 32 1.26 3.97 -2.58
CA GLN A 32 0.81 2.58 -2.51
C GLN A 32 -0.53 2.45 -3.24
N LEU A 33 -0.60 1.67 -4.33
CA LEU A 33 -1.87 1.40 -5.00
C LEU A 33 -2.48 0.13 -4.42
N ILE A 34 -3.58 0.29 -3.70
CA ILE A 34 -4.32 -0.80 -3.06
C ILE A 34 -5.70 -0.89 -3.69
N THR A 35 -6.08 -2.09 -4.12
CA THR A 35 -7.41 -2.36 -4.65
C THR A 35 -8.03 -3.59 -4.00
N TRP A 36 -9.33 -3.52 -3.75
CA TRP A 36 -10.12 -4.64 -3.25
C TRP A 36 -11.57 -4.49 -3.75
N VAL A 37 -12.36 -5.54 -3.60
CA VAL A 37 -13.79 -5.51 -3.95
C VAL A 37 -14.60 -5.63 -2.68
N ASP A 38 -15.51 -4.70 -2.46
CA ASP A 38 -16.50 -4.75 -1.39
C ASP A 38 -17.91 -4.87 -1.99
N TYR A 39 -18.64 -5.91 -1.59
CA TYR A 39 -19.96 -6.20 -2.12
C TYR A 39 -21.04 -5.24 -1.61
N HIS A 40 -20.80 -4.55 -0.48
CA HIS A 40 -21.72 -3.54 0.04
C HIS A 40 -21.76 -2.27 -0.82
N PHE A 41 -20.73 -2.03 -1.63
CA PHE A 41 -20.59 -0.85 -2.48
C PHE A 41 -20.89 -1.13 -3.96
N LYS A 42 -21.83 -2.05 -4.24
CA LYS A 42 -22.34 -2.32 -5.58
C LYS A 42 -23.66 -1.60 -5.80
N TRP A 43 -23.80 -0.90 -6.92
CA TRP A 43 -25.06 -0.26 -7.31
C TRP A 43 -25.27 -0.30 -8.82
N ASP A 44 -26.53 -0.16 -9.25
CA ASP A 44 -26.87 0.05 -10.66
C ASP A 44 -26.80 1.55 -10.99
N PRO A 45 -25.90 2.00 -11.88
CA PRO A 45 -25.82 3.40 -12.29
C PRO A 45 -27.17 3.97 -12.77
N ALA A 46 -28.06 3.15 -13.36
CA ALA A 46 -29.36 3.59 -13.84
C ALA A 46 -30.25 4.16 -12.72
N GLU A 47 -30.12 3.67 -11.48
CA GLU A 47 -30.88 4.14 -10.32
C GLU A 47 -30.32 5.45 -9.72
N TYR A 48 -29.08 5.81 -10.06
CA TYR A 48 -28.34 6.93 -9.47
C TYR A 48 -27.87 7.93 -10.53
N GLY A 49 -28.64 8.13 -11.61
CA GLY A 49 -28.34 9.14 -12.62
C GLY A 49 -27.07 8.86 -13.44
N GLN A 50 -26.81 7.58 -13.74
CA GLN A 50 -25.61 7.10 -14.43
C GLN A 50 -24.29 7.35 -13.69
N VAL A 51 -24.34 7.58 -12.37
CA VAL A 51 -23.13 7.68 -11.55
C VAL A 51 -22.46 6.31 -11.49
N THR A 52 -21.23 6.23 -11.98
CA THR A 52 -20.44 4.99 -12.00
C THR A 52 -19.31 4.98 -10.98
N LYS A 53 -18.92 6.15 -10.45
CA LYS A 53 -17.83 6.30 -9.49
C LYS A 53 -18.12 7.37 -8.45
N ILE A 54 -17.64 7.13 -7.23
CA ILE A 54 -17.72 8.07 -6.11
C ILE A 54 -16.40 8.11 -5.34
N ASN A 55 -16.10 9.26 -4.73
CA ASN A 55 -14.93 9.46 -3.88
C ASN A 55 -15.38 9.62 -2.43
N ILE A 56 -14.97 8.71 -1.56
CA ILE A 56 -15.38 8.71 -0.14
C ILE A 56 -14.15 8.84 0.77
N ASP A 57 -14.32 9.56 1.88
CA ASP A 57 -13.33 9.60 2.96
C ASP A 57 -13.01 8.17 3.46
N PRO A 58 -11.73 7.78 3.57
CA PRO A 58 -11.32 6.42 3.96
C PRO A 58 -11.81 6.01 5.35
N LYS A 59 -12.27 6.94 6.19
CA LYS A 59 -12.84 6.65 7.52
C LYS A 59 -14.29 6.14 7.47
N ARG A 60 -14.99 6.29 6.34
CA ARG A 60 -16.39 5.89 6.16
C ARG A 60 -16.57 4.51 5.55
N VAL A 61 -15.47 3.87 5.17
CA VAL A 61 -15.47 2.57 4.49
C VAL A 61 -14.46 1.66 5.16
N TRP A 62 -14.66 0.35 5.07
CA TRP A 62 -13.61 -0.58 5.43
C TRP A 62 -12.45 -0.43 4.44
N LYS A 63 -11.22 -0.40 4.96
CA LYS A 63 -10.00 -0.40 4.17
C LYS A 63 -8.99 -1.35 4.81
N PRO A 64 -8.19 -2.09 4.02
CA PRO A 64 -7.16 -2.96 4.57
C PRO A 64 -6.05 -2.13 5.23
N ASP A 65 -5.51 -2.65 6.32
CA ASP A 65 -4.47 -2.06 7.14
C ASP A 65 -3.08 -2.53 6.69
N ILE A 66 -2.74 -2.25 5.43
CA ILE A 66 -1.47 -2.66 4.84
C ILE A 66 -0.37 -1.70 5.29
N LEU A 67 0.48 -2.16 6.20
CA LEU A 67 1.56 -1.36 6.80
C LEU A 67 2.94 -1.96 6.50
N LEU A 68 3.98 -1.15 6.69
CA LEU A 68 5.37 -1.54 6.55
C LEU A 68 5.88 -2.18 7.86
N TYR A 69 6.18 -3.47 7.83
CA TYR A 69 6.62 -4.24 9.00
C TYR A 69 8.03 -3.90 9.46
N ASN A 70 8.95 -3.64 8.52
CA ASN A 70 10.31 -3.21 8.83
C ASN A 70 10.44 -1.69 8.80
N SER A 71 9.40 -0.99 9.28
CA SER A 71 9.41 0.46 9.37
C SER A 71 10.43 0.95 10.40
N ALA A 72 11.11 2.04 10.06
CA ALA A 72 11.98 2.81 10.96
C ALA A 72 11.42 4.22 11.19
N ASP A 73 10.17 4.47 10.82
CA ASP A 73 9.48 5.73 11.08
C ASP A 73 8.93 5.79 12.51
N GLU A 74 8.82 6.99 13.07
CA GLU A 74 8.19 7.21 14.39
C GLU A 74 6.68 6.93 14.33
N LYS A 75 6.05 7.12 13.16
CA LYS A 75 4.64 6.82 12.94
C LYS A 75 4.48 5.44 12.33
N PHE A 76 3.56 4.64 12.89
CA PHE A 76 3.18 3.34 12.33
C PHE A 76 2.57 3.44 10.93
N ASP A 77 1.75 4.47 10.70
CA ASP A 77 1.22 4.83 9.38
C ASP A 77 1.95 6.09 8.87
N ALA A 78 2.87 5.88 7.93
CA ALA A 78 3.67 6.93 7.32
C ALA A 78 2.99 7.57 6.09
N THR A 79 1.71 7.28 5.87
CA THR A 79 0.97 7.73 4.69
C THR A 79 -0.04 8.85 5.00
N TYR A 80 -0.40 9.60 3.97
CA TYR A 80 -1.47 10.60 4.04
C TYR A 80 -2.80 10.00 3.58
N PRO A 81 -3.88 10.13 4.37
CA PRO A 81 -5.17 9.54 4.03
C PRO A 81 -5.83 10.30 2.87
N THR A 82 -5.75 9.75 1.66
CA THR A 82 -6.51 10.22 0.49
C THR A 82 -7.92 9.66 0.46
N ASN A 83 -8.78 10.15 -0.44
CA ASN A 83 -10.10 9.55 -0.65
C ASN A 83 -9.97 8.18 -1.33
N VAL A 84 -10.89 7.27 -1.01
CA VAL A 84 -11.07 6.00 -1.72
C VAL A 84 -11.99 6.25 -2.91
N VAL A 85 -11.55 5.82 -4.10
CA VAL A 85 -12.37 5.82 -5.30
C VAL A 85 -13.12 4.49 -5.37
N ILE A 86 -14.43 4.54 -5.45
CA ILE A 86 -15.30 3.37 -5.47
C ILE A 86 -16.03 3.36 -6.80
N ASP A 87 -15.95 2.24 -7.50
CA ASP A 87 -16.66 1.97 -8.74
C ASP A 87 -17.98 1.23 -8.45
N HIS A 88 -19.00 1.43 -9.29
CA HIS A 88 -20.33 0.82 -9.14
C HIS A 88 -20.31 -0.71 -9.09
N THR A 89 -19.24 -1.33 -9.61
CA THR A 89 -18.96 -2.76 -9.53
C THR A 89 -18.52 -3.23 -8.14
N GLY A 90 -18.34 -2.33 -7.17
CA GLY A 90 -17.79 -2.59 -5.84
C GLY A 90 -16.27 -2.58 -5.78
N LEU A 91 -15.59 -2.29 -6.90
CA LEU A 91 -14.14 -2.14 -6.94
C LEU A 91 -13.71 -0.85 -6.24
N MET A 92 -12.92 -1.00 -5.18
CA MET A 92 -12.38 0.10 -4.39
C MET A 92 -10.90 0.29 -4.72
N THR A 93 -10.49 1.54 -4.92
CA THR A 93 -9.11 1.94 -5.21
C THR A 93 -8.66 2.99 -4.20
N TYR A 94 -7.57 2.70 -3.50
CA TYR A 94 -6.98 3.57 -2.50
C TYR A 94 -5.51 3.82 -2.80
N VAL A 95 -5.12 5.09 -2.87
CA VAL A 95 -3.76 5.50 -3.27
C VAL A 95 -3.22 6.55 -2.29
N PRO A 96 -2.81 6.15 -1.07
CA PRO A 96 -2.19 7.07 -0.14
C PRO A 96 -0.71 7.32 -0.53
N PRO A 97 -0.25 8.57 -0.62
CA PRO A 97 1.17 8.89 -0.70
C PRO A 97 1.80 8.82 0.69
N GLY A 98 3.06 8.40 0.78
CA GLY A 98 3.78 8.33 2.05
C GLY A 98 5.28 8.38 1.87
N MET A 99 5.97 8.60 2.98
CA MET A 99 7.43 8.48 3.07
C MET A 99 7.75 7.21 3.84
N PHE A 100 8.15 6.16 3.13
CA PHE A 100 8.45 4.88 3.75
C PHE A 100 9.89 4.87 4.22
N ARG A 101 10.08 4.81 5.54
CA ARG A 101 11.40 4.61 6.16
C ARG A 101 11.52 3.16 6.57
N SER A 102 12.56 2.47 6.12
CA SER A 102 12.77 1.07 6.45
C SER A 102 14.17 0.80 6.99
N THR A 103 14.26 -0.17 7.89
CA THR A 103 15.55 -0.73 8.29
C THR A 103 16.11 -1.58 7.15
N CYS A 104 17.35 -1.31 6.76
CA CYS A 104 18.03 -2.00 5.67
C CYS A 104 19.45 -2.38 6.09
N LYS A 105 19.67 -3.69 6.25
CA LYS A 105 20.99 -4.24 6.61
C LYS A 105 22.02 -3.88 5.54
N ILE A 106 23.18 -3.42 5.99
CA ILE A 106 24.27 -2.98 5.13
C ILE A 106 25.32 -4.06 5.01
N ASP A 107 25.81 -4.27 3.80
CA ASP A 107 27.04 -5.02 3.55
C ASP A 107 28.18 -4.07 3.14
N ILE A 108 29.15 -3.87 4.04
CA ILE A 108 30.28 -2.95 3.82
C ILE A 108 31.50 -3.63 3.17
N THR A 109 31.37 -4.87 2.68
CA THR A 109 32.51 -5.64 2.14
C THR A 109 33.23 -4.92 0.99
N TRP A 110 32.50 -4.16 0.16
CA TRP A 110 33.02 -3.51 -1.05
C TRP A 110 32.91 -1.98 -1.04
N PHE A 111 32.77 -1.38 0.14
CA PHE A 111 32.67 0.07 0.26
C PHE A 111 33.85 0.80 -0.43
N PRO A 112 33.64 1.89 -1.20
CA PRO A 112 32.39 2.63 -1.45
C PRO A 112 31.64 2.22 -2.74
N PHE A 113 31.99 1.09 -3.35
CA PHE A 113 31.41 0.59 -4.62
C PHE A 113 30.49 -0.62 -4.40
N ASP A 114 29.90 -0.70 -3.22
CA ASP A 114 28.97 -1.71 -2.78
C ASP A 114 27.58 -1.54 -3.39
N THR A 115 26.83 -2.64 -3.49
CA THR A 115 25.43 -2.65 -3.90
C THR A 115 24.57 -3.09 -2.74
N GLN A 116 23.60 -2.25 -2.36
CA GLN A 116 22.70 -2.51 -1.24
C GLN A 116 21.32 -2.94 -1.73
N VAL A 117 20.77 -4.01 -1.12
CA VAL A 117 19.44 -4.53 -1.44
C VAL A 117 18.51 -4.36 -0.24
N CYS A 118 17.74 -3.28 -0.25
CA CYS A 118 16.74 -3.00 0.77
C CYS A 118 15.37 -3.58 0.38
N LYS A 119 14.83 -4.47 1.23
CA LYS A 119 13.51 -5.07 1.03
C LYS A 119 12.48 -4.35 1.89
N LEU A 120 11.39 -3.91 1.27
CA LEU A 120 10.21 -3.42 1.98
C LEU A 120 9.27 -4.59 2.25
N LYS A 121 8.85 -4.77 3.51
CA LYS A 121 7.93 -5.84 3.92
C LYS A 121 6.57 -5.25 4.25
N PHE A 122 5.61 -5.44 3.35
CA PHE A 122 4.23 -5.02 3.57
C PHE A 122 3.36 -6.18 4.03
N GLY A 123 2.40 -5.91 4.91
CA GLY A 123 1.42 -6.89 5.35
C GLY A 123 0.24 -6.21 6.05
N SER A 124 -0.85 -6.97 6.23
CA SER A 124 -1.93 -6.54 7.12
C SER A 124 -1.46 -6.62 8.56
N TRP A 125 -1.88 -5.66 9.39
CA TRP A 125 -1.52 -5.62 10.81
C TRP A 125 -2.46 -6.46 11.68
N THR A 126 -3.74 -6.50 11.33
CA THR A 126 -4.81 -7.13 12.11
C THR A 126 -5.34 -8.43 11.51
N TYR A 127 -5.16 -8.65 10.20
CA TYR A 127 -5.67 -9.84 9.51
C TYR A 127 -4.54 -10.81 9.13
N ASP A 128 -4.82 -12.10 9.29
CA ASP A 128 -3.95 -13.17 8.81
C ASP A 128 -4.24 -13.55 7.35
N GLY A 129 -3.40 -14.43 6.79
CA GLY A 129 -3.58 -14.99 5.45
C GLY A 129 -4.79 -15.91 5.29
N GLY A 130 -5.47 -16.26 6.39
CA GLY A 130 -6.75 -16.97 6.38
C GLY A 130 -7.92 -16.05 6.03
N THR A 131 -7.81 -14.76 6.32
CA THR A 131 -8.86 -13.76 6.13
C THR A 131 -8.58 -12.83 4.95
N VAL A 132 -7.34 -12.32 4.84
CA VAL A 132 -6.91 -11.41 3.78
C VAL A 132 -5.88 -12.09 2.90
N ASP A 133 -6.15 -12.18 1.59
CA ASP A 133 -5.21 -12.67 0.58
C ASP A 133 -4.54 -11.47 -0.10
N LEU A 134 -3.28 -11.20 0.28
CA LEU A 134 -2.47 -10.12 -0.29
C LEU A 134 -1.82 -10.56 -1.59
N ARG A 135 -2.20 -9.92 -2.69
CA ARG A 135 -1.66 -10.21 -4.02
C ARG A 135 -0.84 -9.05 -4.54
N PHE A 136 0.46 -9.29 -4.75
CA PHE A 136 1.34 -8.32 -5.38
C PHE A 136 1.17 -8.37 -6.89
N GLN A 137 0.63 -7.31 -7.49
CA GLN A 137 0.50 -7.18 -8.93
C GLN A 137 1.74 -6.49 -9.50
N VAL A 138 2.50 -7.19 -10.34
CA VAL A 138 3.56 -6.61 -11.16
C VAL A 138 2.91 -6.26 -12.50
N GLN A 139 2.86 -4.99 -12.89
CA GLN A 139 2.53 -4.69 -14.29
C GLN A 139 3.69 -5.20 -15.14
N GLN A 140 3.39 -6.13 -16.05
CA GLN A 140 4.29 -6.58 -17.10
C GLN A 140 4.49 -5.48 -18.14
#